data_AF-A0A2V9KQB6-F1
#
_entry.id   AF-A0A2V9KQB6-F1
#
_cell.length_a   1.000
_cell.length_b   1.000
_cell.length_c   1.000
_cell.angle_alpha   90.00
_cell.angle_beta   90.00
_cell.angle_gamma   90.00
#
_symmetry.space_group_name_H-M   'P 1'
#
loop_
_entity.id
_entity.type
_entity.pdbx_description
1 polymer ?
#
loop_
_entity_poly.entity_id
_entity_poly.type
_entity_poly.pdbx_seq_one_letter_code
_entity_poly.pdbx_strand_id
1 'polypeptide(L)' 'MFCCDELRGWVEQGALYYGTKQRIDDGRIANEIDTEYFIRSASGRGYSYIGINYCPFCGRALSHGLWMAEKKK' A
#
# COMPACT_ATOMS: atom_id res chain seq x y z
N MET A 1 3.15 -9.93 3.39
CA MET A 1 2.11 -10.97 3.54
C MET A 1 0.82 -10.46 2.90
N PHE A 2 0.40 -11.01 1.76
CA PHE A 2 -0.77 -10.52 1.02
C PHE A 2 -2.08 -11.12 1.55
N CYS A 3 -3.17 -10.35 1.48
CA CYS A 3 -4.48 -10.78 1.99
C CYS A 3 -5.38 -11.50 0.97
N CYS A 4 -5.03 -11.43 -0.32
CA CYS A 4 -5.69 -12.11 -1.44
C CYS A 4 -4.73 -12.19 -2.64
N ASP A 5 -5.07 -13.02 -3.63
CA ASP A 5 -4.25 -13.26 -4.81
C ASP A 5 -4.24 -12.07 -5.77
N GLU A 6 -5.34 -11.30 -5.85
CA GLU A 6 -5.42 -10.09 -6.66
C GLU A 6 -4.44 -9.02 -6.18
N LEU A 7 -4.33 -8.84 -4.85
CA LEU A 7 -3.38 -7.91 -4.25
C LEU A 7 -1.94 -8.31 -4.58
N ARG A 8 -1.64 -9.62 -4.45
CA ARG A 8 -0.33 -10.17 -4.81
C ARG A 8 -0.02 -9.92 -6.28
N GLY A 9 -0.97 -10.20 -7.17
CA GLY A 9 -0.80 -10.02 -8.61
C GLY A 9 -0.49 -8.56 -8.97
N TRP A 10 -1.17 -7.60 -8.37
CA TRP A 10 -0.91 -6.17 -8.62
C TRP A 10 0.45 -5.72 -8.10
N VAL A 11 0.95 -6.31 -7.01
CA VAL A 11 2.31 -6.05 -6.51
C VAL A 11 3.35 -6.65 -7.46
N GLU A 12 3.14 -7.87 -7.93
CA GLU A 12 4.03 -8.54 -8.89
C GLU A 12 4.07 -7.82 -10.25
N GLN A 13 2.95 -7.21 -10.67
CA GLN A 13 2.84 -6.39 -11.89
C GLN A 13 3.38 -4.96 -11.71
N GLY A 14 3.73 -4.56 -10.49
CA GLY A 14 4.25 -3.22 -10.19
C GLY A 14 3.19 -2.10 -10.16
N ALA A 15 1.89 -2.45 -10.17
CA ALA A 15 0.80 -1.49 -9.98
C ALA A 15 0.66 -1.05 -8.51
N LEU A 16 1.03 -1.94 -7.58
CA LEU A 16 1.18 -1.65 -6.16
C LEU A 16 2.63 -1.87 -5.74
N TYR A 17 3.10 -1.04 -4.82
CA TYR A 17 4.34 -1.26 -4.10
C TYR A 17 4.05 -1.84 -2.71
N TYR A 18 4.83 -2.86 -2.34
CA TYR A 18 4.83 -3.45 -1.00
C TYR A 18 6.21 -3.26 -0.36
N GLY A 19 6.25 -2.52 0.74
CA GLY A 19 7.46 -2.29 1.51
C GLY A 19 7.38 -1.04 2.38
N THR A 20 8.42 -0.81 3.18
CA THR A 20 8.46 0.34 4.08
C THR A 20 8.60 1.64 3.30
N LYS A 21 8.00 2.72 3.83
CA LYS A 21 8.06 4.06 3.22
C LYS A 21 9.49 4.59 3.06
N GLN A 22 10.41 4.20 3.95
CA GLN A 22 11.81 4.61 3.91
C GLN A 22 12.59 4.02 2.73
N ARG A 23 12.06 2.99 2.07
CA ARG A 23 12.65 2.37 0.88
C ARG A 23 12.13 2.96 -0.43
N ILE A 24 11.20 3.92 -0.36
CA ILE A 24 10.72 4.65 -1.54
C ILE A 24 11.71 5.78 -1.84
N ASP A 25 12.51 5.62 -2.89
CA ASP A 25 13.55 6.58 -3.32
C ASP A 25 13.32 7.16 -4.73
N ASP A 26 12.34 6.63 -5.48
CA ASP A 26 12.03 6.98 -6.87
C ASP A 26 10.74 7.82 -7.03
N GLY A 27 10.23 8.39 -5.93
CA GLY A 27 8.98 9.13 -5.96
C GLY A 27 8.61 9.82 -4.65
N ARG A 28 7.37 10.28 -4.59
CA ARG A 28 6.79 10.96 -3.42
C ARG A 28 5.62 10.18 -2.85
N ILE A 29 5.46 10.27 -1.53
CA ILE A 29 4.30 9.74 -0.83
C ILE A 29 3.22 10.83 -0.79
N ALA A 30 2.00 10.49 -1.21
CA ALA A 30 0.91 11.44 -1.40
C ALA A 30 0.01 11.61 -0.16
N ASN A 31 0.11 10.72 0.83
CA ASN A 31 -0.69 10.76 2.04
C ASN A 31 0.07 10.19 3.26
N GLU A 32 -0.43 10.46 4.46
CA GLU A 32 0.23 10.07 5.73
C GLU A 32 -0.31 8.75 6.29
N ILE A 33 -0.80 7.85 5.44
CA ILE A 33 -1.33 6.56 5.88
C ILE A 33 -0.16 5.65 6.31
N ASP A 34 -0.19 5.19 7.56
CA ASP A 34 0.80 4.25 8.10
C ASP A 34 0.52 2.83 7.60
N THR A 35 1.14 2.47 6.48
CA THR A 35 0.94 1.20 5.77
C THR A 35 2.22 0.79 5.04
N GLU A 36 2.31 -0.47 4.67
CA GLU A 36 3.34 -1.00 3.76
C GLU A 36 2.84 -1.14 2.32
N TYR A 37 1.58 -0.79 2.04
CA TYR A 37 0.94 -0.96 0.73
C TYR A 37 0.63 0.38 0.09
N PHE A 38 1.18 0.61 -1.10
CA PHE A 38 1.06 1.88 -1.81
C PHE A 38 0.65 1.68 -3.27
N ILE A 39 -0.40 2.36 -3.73
CA ILE A 39 -0.70 2.47 -5.16
C ILE A 39 0.42 3.29 -5.80
N ARG A 40 1.07 2.71 -6.81
CA ARG A 40 2.18 3.33 -7.53
C ARG A 40 1.68 3.84 -8.86
N SER A 41 1.73 5.16 -9.06
CA SER A 41 1.32 5.80 -10.31
C SER A 41 2.45 6.62 -10.89
N ALA A 42 2.68 6.49 -12.20
CA ALA A 42 3.64 7.31 -12.92
C ALA A 42 3.17 8.77 -12.95
N SER A 43 4.11 9.69 -12.77
CA SER A 43 3.90 11.12 -12.82
C SER A 43 4.99 11.77 -13.67
N GLY A 44 4.78 13.01 -14.10
CA GLY A 44 5.77 13.73 -14.92
C GLY A 44 7.15 13.97 -14.26
N ARG A 45 7.33 13.61 -12.98
CA ARG A 45 8.59 13.79 -12.22
C ARG A 45 9.08 12.49 -11.52
N GLY A 46 8.58 11.32 -11.90
CA GLY A 46 8.85 10.05 -11.21
C GLY A 46 7.56 9.37 -10.77
N TYR A 47 7.54 8.69 -9.62
CA TYR A 47 6.34 8.02 -9.11
C TYR A 47 5.61 8.82 -8.01
N SER A 48 4.30 8.64 -7.93
CA SER A 48 3.49 9.01 -6.77
C SER A 48 2.96 7.74 -6.09
N TYR A 49 3.16 7.67 -4.78
CA TYR A 49 2.80 6.55 -3.93
C TYR A 49 1.66 6.96 -3.01
N ILE A 50 0.51 6.28 -3.13
CA ILE A 50 -0.67 6.55 -2.30
C ILE A 50 -0.85 5.36 -1.36
N GLY A 51 -0.58 5.56 -0.08
CA GLY A 51 -0.82 4.53 0.94
C GLY A 51 -2.30 4.18 1.01
N ILE A 52 -2.63 2.91 1.27
CA ILE A 52 -4.01 2.42 1.40
C ILE A 52 -4.29 1.83 2.77
N ASN A 53 -5.51 2.09 3.27
CA ASN A 53 -6.01 1.57 4.54
C ASN A 53 -6.56 0.15 4.42
N TYR A 54 -7.21 -0.17 3.31
CA TYR A 54 -7.85 -1.45 3.06
C TYR A 54 -7.41 -2.00 1.71
N CYS A 55 -7.42 -3.33 1.58
CA CYS A 55 -7.23 -3.99 0.30
C CYS A 55 -8.41 -3.64 -0.63
N PRO A 56 -8.15 -3.14 -1.86
CA PRO A 56 -9.21 -2.79 -2.79
C PRO A 56 -9.95 -4.01 -3.36
N PHE A 57 -9.43 -5.23 -3.14
CA PHE A 57 -10.01 -6.47 -3.67
C PHE A 57 -10.85 -7.22 -2.64
N CYS A 58 -10.30 -7.47 -1.44
CA CYS A 58 -10.98 -8.27 -0.41
C CYS A 58 -11.42 -7.48 0.82
N GLY A 59 -11.17 -6.16 0.86
CA GLY A 59 -11.61 -5.28 1.94
C GLY A 59 -10.87 -5.42 3.27
N ARG A 60 -9.90 -6.33 3.40
CA ARG A 60 -9.12 -6.52 4.63
C ARG A 60 -8.32 -5.26 4.97
N ALA A 61 -8.24 -4.91 6.25
CA ALA A 61 -7.36 -3.85 6.73
C ALA A 61 -5.88 -4.14 6.40
N LEU A 62 -5.17 -3.10 5.94
CA LEU A 62 -3.75 -3.14 5.57
C LEU A 62 -2.91 -2.16 6.38
N SER A 63 -3.47 -1.01 6.78
CA SER A 63 -2.71 -0.05 7.60
C SER A 63 -2.54 -0.53 9.04
N HIS A 64 -1.40 -0.19 9.63
CA HIS A 64 -1.04 -0.64 10.97
C HIS A 64 -2.07 -0.22 12.03
N GLY A 65 -2.58 1.01 11.92
CA GLY A 65 -3.61 1.52 12.83
C GLY A 65 -4.90 0.70 12.80
N LEU A 66 -5.34 0.27 11.62
CA LEU A 66 -6.54 -0.55 11.47
C LEU A 66 -6.32 -1.99 11.94
N TRP A 67 -5.16 -2.57 11.65
CA TRP A 67 -4.84 -3.92 12.13
C TRP A 67 -4.81 -4.00 13.66
N MET A 68 -4.29 -2.97 14.32
CA MET A 68 -4.31 -2.87 15.78
C MET A 68 -5.73 -2.66 16.34
N ALA A 69 -6.61 -1.96 15.61
CA ALA A 69 -8.01 -1.78 16.00
C ALA A 69 -8.83 -3.07 15.86
N GLU A 70 -8.59 -3.86 14.81
CA GLU A 70 -9.25 -5.16 14.61
C GLU A 70 -8.92 -6.17 15.72
N LYS A 71 -7.68 -6.15 16.25
CA LYS A 71 -7.27 -7.02 17.36
C LYS A 71 -7.88 -6.68 18.72
N LYS A 72 -8.46 -5.49 18.86
CA LYS A 72 -9.09 -5.03 20.11
C LYS A 72 -10.59 -5.30 20.17
N LYS A 73 -11.19 -5.77 19.07
CA LYS A 73 -12.55 -6.29 19.02
C LYS A 73 -12.56 -7.77 19.35
#